data_AF-A0A2V1JVR9-F1
#
_entry.id   AF-A0A2V1JVR9-F1
#
_cell.length_a   1.000
_cell.length_b   1.000
_cell.length_c   1.000
_cell.angle_alpha   90.00
_cell.angle_beta   90.00
_cell.angle_gamma   90.00
#
_symmetry.space_group_name_H-M   'P 1'
#
loop_
_entity.id
_entity.type
_entity.pdbx_description
1 polymer ?
#
loop_
_entity_poly.entity_id
_entity_poly.type
_entity_poly.pdbx_seq_one_letter_code
_entity_poly.pdbx_strand_id
1 'polypeptide(L)'
;MTLTCAWAVPTHSTAVAASALRIWLIRIACVSSLEADRSGRRPACFLYIYWMFRRTCHSDYARHWSSVNRADPCLLINIPCCHGHTRPLLRHARTIICTCAVPTLSAPAHGTHSMTAPLRILAASLAAFLMLASSGAGSTEPTQQVRDTSPSRLSGNILQVRLSKLRPTQGAVGHDQIHAILGRWQGGPMPATRQDDPDLFMRYLGQTLRKKFDDYCAANGQSGLATGTLEDLDTLYAARIDTPTSFTCTDAPGTHTAALKTVIIGPGNVLYLTDGHHTFTSFYETRDGGPDVAVHVRIDADYSHLDDATFWSRMVAERKAWLRDGHNVPIAPNRLPTRLGLATPEQPDGLQDDPYRSLVYFARRIGYDNEGLPEFAEFMWADWLRPRLNLSRYRTSPPAAPDTILAPADLSKRHLAPEGSHDSYAAAVRDAALLMSAQPDDAPVAAGYTATELGRIHLQPDAPADSPTSRARRNLIELTRSNTRPDDTPRTAGRLWYAVMYQPVSQPTPQQP
;
A
#
# COMPACT_ATOMS: atom_id res chain seq x y z
N MET A 1 10.29 73.02 39.99
CA MET A 1 8.98 73.68 39.81
C MET A 1 8.04 72.70 39.13
N THR A 2 6.82 72.53 39.67
CA THR A 2 5.52 72.30 38.98
C THR A 2 5.56 71.65 37.57
N LEU A 3 5.06 70.44 37.29
CA LEU A 3 4.12 69.52 37.99
C LEU A 3 2.63 69.97 37.98
N THR A 4 1.81 69.32 37.13
CA THR A 4 0.33 69.26 37.24
C THR A 4 -0.28 68.00 36.58
N CYS A 5 -1.37 67.52 37.19
CA CYS A 5 -2.25 66.35 36.94
C CYS A 5 -2.78 66.15 35.49
N ALA A 6 -3.22 64.98 35.01
CA ALA A 6 -4.09 63.89 35.54
C ALA A 6 -5.58 64.32 35.74
N TRP A 7 -6.63 63.52 35.52
CA TRP A 7 -6.82 62.04 35.41
C TRP A 7 -7.23 61.61 33.94
N ALA A 8 -7.95 60.53 33.55
CA ALA A 8 -8.75 59.47 34.20
C ALA A 8 -8.91 58.17 33.35
N VAL A 9 -9.56 57.13 33.93
CA VAL A 9 -9.73 55.71 33.50
C VAL A 9 -11.06 55.22 34.17
N PRO A 10 -11.95 54.33 33.61
CA PRO A 10 -11.75 53.03 32.92
C PRO A 10 -12.47 52.96 31.51
N THR A 11 -12.90 51.86 30.84
CA THR A 11 -13.36 50.47 31.15
C THR A 11 -13.07 49.41 30.04
N HIS A 12 -13.53 48.16 30.26
CA HIS A 12 -13.43 46.95 29.42
C HIS A 12 -14.56 46.83 28.35
N SER A 13 -14.60 45.91 27.36
CA SER A 13 -13.79 44.69 27.09
C SER A 13 -13.88 44.19 25.63
N THR A 14 -12.94 43.31 25.23
CA THR A 14 -12.97 42.23 24.20
C THR A 14 -13.96 42.26 23.00
N ALA A 15 -13.44 42.14 21.76
CA ALA A 15 -13.92 41.16 20.75
C ALA A 15 -13.04 41.05 19.46
N VAL A 16 -12.70 39.80 19.12
CA VAL A 16 -12.56 39.14 17.79
C VAL A 16 -12.49 39.96 16.49
N ALA A 17 -11.53 39.61 15.61
CA ALA A 17 -11.41 40.12 14.24
C ALA A 17 -12.41 39.46 13.25
N ALA A 18 -12.90 40.22 12.26
CA ALA A 18 -13.82 39.75 11.22
C ALA A 18 -13.22 39.89 9.82
N SER A 19 -13.29 38.83 9.01
CA SER A 19 -12.71 38.76 7.66
C SER A 19 -13.51 39.52 6.61
N ALA A 20 -12.84 40.35 5.79
CA ALA A 20 -13.47 41.05 4.67
C ALA A 20 -13.54 40.16 3.41
N LEU A 21 -14.75 39.82 2.98
CA LEU A 21 -15.02 38.94 1.83
C LEU A 21 -14.68 39.62 0.48
N ARG A 22 -13.73 39.08 -0.28
CA ARG A 22 -13.49 39.48 -1.69
C ARG A 22 -14.26 38.59 -2.65
N ILE A 23 -15.39 39.10 -3.15
CA ILE A 23 -16.19 38.46 -4.20
C ILE A 23 -15.47 38.59 -5.55
N TRP A 24 -15.21 37.46 -6.22
CA TRP A 24 -14.77 37.45 -7.62
C TRP A 24 -15.97 37.37 -8.56
N LEU A 25 -16.18 38.42 -9.36
CA LEU A 25 -17.18 38.45 -10.41
C LEU A 25 -16.69 37.68 -11.65
N ILE A 26 -17.36 36.58 -11.97
CA ILE A 26 -17.13 35.85 -13.23
C ILE A 26 -17.74 36.66 -14.38
N ARG A 27 -16.89 37.13 -15.31
CA ARG A 27 -17.36 37.68 -16.59
C ARG A 27 -17.75 36.54 -17.52
N ILE A 28 -19.05 36.45 -17.84
CA ILE A 28 -19.54 35.65 -18.97
C ILE A 28 -19.55 36.56 -20.21
N ALA A 29 -18.93 36.13 -21.29
CA ALA A 29 -18.97 36.83 -22.58
C ALA A 29 -19.95 36.13 -23.51
N CYS A 30 -21.06 36.79 -23.86
CA CYS A 30 -21.90 36.40 -24.98
C CYS A 30 -21.41 37.12 -26.24
N VAL A 31 -21.04 36.35 -27.27
CA VAL A 31 -20.86 36.86 -28.63
C VAL A 31 -22.22 36.93 -29.29
N SER A 32 -22.63 38.10 -29.76
CA SER A 32 -23.87 38.33 -30.49
C SER A 32 -23.56 38.75 -31.93
N SER A 33 -23.80 37.85 -32.88
CA SER A 33 -23.93 38.18 -34.30
C SER A 33 -25.37 38.59 -34.63
N LEU A 34 -25.57 39.40 -35.67
CA LEU A 34 -26.91 39.78 -36.18
C LEU A 34 -27.63 38.51 -36.69
N GLU A 35 -28.97 38.38 -36.66
CA GLU A 35 -29.97 39.22 -37.35
C GLU A 35 -31.35 39.19 -36.64
N ALA A 36 -32.33 39.93 -37.17
CA ALA A 36 -33.66 40.11 -36.56
C ALA A 36 -34.78 39.39 -37.34
N ASP A 37 -35.36 38.35 -36.76
CA ASP A 37 -36.64 37.75 -37.21
C ASP A 37 -37.85 38.31 -36.44
N ARG A 38 -38.99 38.42 -37.12
CA ARG A 38 -40.25 38.98 -36.61
C ARG A 38 -41.21 37.89 -36.12
N SER A 39 -40.77 37.03 -35.19
CA SER A 39 -41.66 36.11 -34.49
C SER A 39 -41.61 36.29 -32.96
N GLY A 40 -42.74 36.70 -32.38
CA GLY A 40 -42.84 37.14 -30.97
C GLY A 40 -42.79 36.01 -29.95
N ARG A 41 -41.67 35.30 -29.83
CA ARG A 41 -41.42 34.28 -28.80
C ARG A 41 -40.13 34.57 -28.03
N ARG A 42 -40.15 34.37 -26.71
CA ARG A 42 -38.95 34.52 -25.87
C ARG A 42 -38.02 33.32 -26.06
N PRO A 43 -36.69 33.49 -26.09
CA PRO A 43 -35.76 32.36 -26.07
C PRO A 43 -35.83 31.64 -24.72
N ALA A 44 -35.74 30.31 -24.75
CA ALA A 44 -35.67 29.47 -23.55
C ALA A 44 -34.21 29.19 -23.17
N CYS A 45 -33.79 29.60 -21.97
CA CYS A 45 -32.46 29.29 -21.45
C CYS A 45 -32.42 27.83 -20.94
N PHE A 46 -31.79 26.92 -21.69
CA PHE A 46 -31.52 25.57 -21.21
C PHE A 46 -30.31 25.56 -20.26
N LEU A 47 -30.57 25.30 -18.98
CA LEU A 47 -29.53 25.10 -17.97
C LEU A 47 -29.07 23.64 -17.96
N TYR A 48 -27.98 23.33 -18.67
CA TYR A 48 -27.36 22.01 -18.64
C TYR A 48 -26.61 21.78 -17.31
N ILE A 49 -27.29 21.18 -16.33
CA ILE A 49 -26.66 20.67 -15.10
C ILE A 49 -26.07 19.28 -15.39
N TYR A 50 -24.74 19.20 -15.51
CA TYR A 50 -24.03 17.93 -15.64
C TYR A 50 -23.99 17.20 -14.29
N TRP A 51 -24.84 16.19 -14.11
CA TRP A 51 -24.75 15.25 -12.99
C TRP A 51 -23.64 14.21 -13.24
N MET A 52 -22.52 14.29 -12.52
CA MET A 52 -21.51 13.23 -12.53
C MET A 52 -21.90 12.08 -11.59
N PHE A 53 -22.60 11.07 -12.12
CA PHE A 53 -22.59 9.74 -11.51
C PHE A 53 -21.30 9.00 -11.91
N ARG A 54 -20.31 8.93 -11.03
CA ARG A 54 -19.25 7.92 -11.13
C ARG A 54 -19.80 6.57 -10.66
N ARG A 55 -20.12 5.67 -11.60
CA ARG A 55 -20.07 4.23 -11.35
C ARG A 55 -18.81 3.66 -12.00
N THR A 56 -17.96 3.04 -11.19
CA THR A 56 -16.88 2.17 -11.65
C THR A 56 -17.36 0.73 -11.66
N CYS A 57 -17.42 0.13 -12.85
CA CYS A 57 -17.47 -1.33 -13.03
C CYS A 57 -16.33 -1.72 -14.00
N HIS A 58 -15.73 -2.88 -13.77
CA HIS A 58 -14.63 -3.38 -14.58
C HIS A 58 -15.10 -3.83 -15.98
N SER A 59 -14.14 -3.88 -16.91
CA SER A 59 -14.27 -4.69 -18.12
C SER A 59 -14.23 -6.17 -17.75
N ASP A 60 -15.23 -6.93 -18.20
CA ASP A 60 -15.02 -8.10 -19.06
C ASP A 60 -16.35 -8.74 -19.45
N TYR A 61 -16.69 -8.67 -20.75
CA TYR A 61 -17.07 -9.82 -21.59
C TYR A 61 -17.41 -9.35 -23.00
N ALA A 62 -16.84 -10.00 -24.01
CA ALA A 62 -17.18 -9.73 -25.42
C ALA A 62 -17.55 -11.03 -26.15
N ARG A 63 -18.82 -11.14 -26.59
CA ARG A 63 -19.25 -11.75 -27.87
C ARG A 63 -20.79 -11.77 -28.03
N HIS A 64 -21.24 -11.48 -29.26
CA HIS A 64 -22.50 -11.89 -29.91
C HIS A 64 -23.83 -11.53 -29.18
N TRP A 65 -24.69 -10.68 -29.73
CA TRP A 65 -25.53 -11.04 -30.90
C TRP A 65 -25.92 -9.84 -31.78
N SER A 66 -26.58 -10.09 -32.91
CA SER A 66 -26.87 -9.13 -33.98
C SER A 66 -28.31 -8.63 -34.04
N SER A 67 -28.47 -7.32 -34.31
CA SER A 67 -29.57 -6.67 -35.06
C SER A 67 -31.05 -6.96 -34.74
N VAL A 68 -31.82 -5.91 -34.40
CA VAL A 68 -33.17 -5.62 -34.92
C VAL A 68 -33.48 -4.11 -34.75
N ASN A 69 -34.54 -3.61 -35.41
CA ASN A 69 -34.82 -2.19 -35.67
C ASN A 69 -35.85 -1.52 -34.70
N ARG A 70 -35.65 -0.21 -34.46
CA ARG A 70 -36.65 0.87 -34.20
C ARG A 70 -37.47 0.93 -32.89
N ALA A 71 -37.83 2.19 -32.58
CA ALA A 71 -39.05 2.72 -31.95
C ALA A 71 -39.06 3.06 -30.44
N ASP A 72 -39.16 4.37 -30.18
CA ASP A 72 -39.88 5.03 -29.08
C ASP A 72 -41.40 4.67 -29.06
N PRO A 73 -42.20 4.94 -28.00
CA PRO A 73 -42.02 6.02 -27.01
C PRO A 73 -42.37 5.74 -25.51
N CYS A 74 -41.97 6.70 -24.66
CA CYS A 74 -42.62 7.21 -23.44
C CYS A 74 -43.39 6.28 -22.47
N LEU A 75 -43.00 6.34 -21.18
CA LEU A 75 -43.92 6.11 -20.05
C LEU A 75 -43.65 7.10 -18.89
N LEU A 76 -44.73 7.63 -18.28
CA LEU A 76 -44.73 8.53 -17.12
C LEU A 76 -45.16 7.77 -15.84
N ILE A 77 -44.44 7.93 -14.73
CA ILE A 77 -44.95 7.68 -13.37
C ILE A 77 -44.47 8.81 -12.42
N ASN A 78 -45.31 9.16 -11.44
CA ASN A 78 -45.21 10.35 -10.59
C ASN A 78 -44.23 10.25 -9.41
N ILE A 79 -43.81 11.42 -8.90
CA ILE A 79 -43.33 11.62 -7.52
C ILE A 79 -44.39 12.43 -6.76
N PRO A 80 -44.85 12.01 -5.56
CA PRO A 80 -45.80 12.78 -4.76
C PRO A 80 -45.09 13.83 -3.89
N CYS A 81 -45.56 15.08 -3.97
CA CYS A 81 -45.27 16.12 -2.97
C CYS A 81 -46.44 16.28 -2.01
N CYS A 82 -46.16 16.46 -0.71
CA CYS A 82 -47.14 16.89 0.30
C CYS A 82 -46.63 18.14 1.04
N HIS A 83 -47.56 18.95 1.57
CA HIS A 83 -47.27 20.22 2.23
C HIS A 83 -48.33 20.56 3.29
N GLY A 84 -47.93 21.28 4.35
CA GLY A 84 -48.83 21.77 5.42
C GLY A 84 -48.96 20.84 6.64
N HIS A 85 -49.31 21.32 7.85
CA HIS A 85 -49.56 22.71 8.27
C HIS A 85 -49.32 22.96 9.78
N THR A 86 -48.52 23.99 10.10
CA THR A 86 -48.59 24.92 11.26
C THR A 86 -48.90 24.49 12.73
N ARG A 87 -47.85 24.58 13.57
CA ARG A 87 -47.80 25.14 14.97
C ARG A 87 -48.53 24.35 16.12
N PRO A 88 -48.44 24.76 17.41
CA PRO A 88 -47.25 24.54 18.26
C PRO A 88 -47.57 24.04 19.70
N LEU A 89 -46.58 23.58 20.49
CA LEU A 89 -46.66 23.57 21.96
C LEU A 89 -45.29 23.39 22.65
N LEU A 90 -45.19 23.78 23.92
CA LEU A 90 -44.00 23.61 24.78
C LEU A 90 -44.04 22.25 25.49
N ARG A 91 -42.87 21.72 25.92
CA ARG A 91 -42.50 21.59 27.36
C ARG A 91 -41.14 20.89 27.59
N HIS A 92 -40.41 21.44 28.57
CA HIS A 92 -39.46 20.77 29.49
C HIS A 92 -38.36 19.85 28.93
N ALA A 93 -37.12 20.34 28.99
CA ALA A 93 -35.96 19.48 29.22
C ALA A 93 -35.89 19.02 30.68
N ARG A 94 -35.31 17.84 30.93
CA ARG A 94 -34.64 17.51 32.20
C ARG A 94 -33.54 16.47 31.96
N THR A 95 -32.31 16.86 32.26
CA THR A 95 -31.12 16.01 32.19
C THR A 95 -31.18 14.89 33.22
N ILE A 96 -30.74 13.69 32.86
CA ILE A 96 -30.35 12.65 33.82
C ILE A 96 -28.86 12.40 33.64
N ILE A 97 -28.10 12.57 34.72
CA ILE A 97 -26.67 12.23 34.78
C ILE A 97 -26.55 10.91 35.54
N CYS A 98 -26.04 9.88 34.89
CA CYS A 98 -25.67 8.62 35.53
C CYS A 98 -24.15 8.52 35.65
N THR A 99 -23.62 8.85 36.83
CA THR A 99 -22.25 8.51 37.22
C THR A 99 -22.20 7.08 37.77
N CYS A 100 -21.45 6.19 37.12
CA CYS A 100 -21.11 4.88 37.66
C CYS A 100 -19.73 4.94 38.33
N ALA A 101 -19.64 4.50 39.59
CA ALA A 101 -18.39 4.48 40.35
C ALA A 101 -17.60 3.19 40.10
N VAL A 102 -16.27 3.29 40.10
CA VAL A 102 -15.35 2.14 40.03
C VAL A 102 -14.85 1.79 41.43
N PRO A 103 -15.10 0.57 41.94
CA PRO A 103 -14.44 0.08 43.15
C PRO A 103 -13.08 -0.56 42.79
N THR A 104 -11.99 -0.02 43.31
CA THR A 104 -10.67 -0.67 43.31
C THR A 104 -10.64 -1.82 44.31
N LEU A 105 -10.06 -2.97 43.96
CA LEU A 105 -9.75 -4.04 44.90
C LEU A 105 -8.39 -4.70 44.60
N SER A 106 -7.69 -5.09 45.66
CA SER A 106 -6.26 -5.39 45.66
C SER A 106 -5.93 -6.85 45.34
N ALA A 107 -4.71 -7.07 44.84
CA ALA A 107 -4.07 -8.39 44.87
C ALA A 107 -3.42 -8.67 46.25
N PRO A 108 -3.28 -9.95 46.61
CA PRO A 108 -2.12 -10.45 47.36
C PRO A 108 -1.33 -11.50 46.54
N ALA A 109 -0.19 -11.94 47.05
CA ALA A 109 0.80 -12.74 46.31
C ALA A 109 1.21 -14.05 47.00
N HIS A 110 2.04 -14.83 46.28
CA HIS A 110 2.80 -16.02 46.70
C HIS A 110 2.04 -17.35 46.86
N GLY A 111 2.73 -18.43 46.49
CA GLY A 111 2.20 -19.80 46.42
C GLY A 111 3.15 -20.77 45.70
N THR A 112 4.43 -20.81 46.06
CA THR A 112 5.42 -21.71 45.46
C THR A 112 5.33 -23.12 46.06
N HIS A 113 5.13 -24.15 45.24
CA HIS A 113 5.58 -25.51 45.56
C HIS A 113 5.95 -26.29 44.29
N SER A 114 6.92 -27.19 44.46
CA SER A 114 7.40 -28.16 43.46
C SER A 114 7.36 -29.55 44.10
N MET A 115 7.15 -30.61 43.30
CA MET A 115 8.01 -31.80 43.19
C MET A 115 7.30 -33.05 42.65
N THR A 116 8.04 -33.81 41.82
CA THR A 116 8.03 -35.27 41.64
C THR A 116 6.76 -36.04 41.24
N ALA A 117 6.83 -36.72 40.09
CA ALA A 117 6.20 -38.03 39.83
C ALA A 117 7.12 -39.18 40.36
N PRO A 118 6.76 -40.48 40.32
CA PRO A 118 6.81 -41.23 39.04
C PRO A 118 5.82 -42.43 38.86
N LEU A 119 5.81 -42.93 37.61
CA LEU A 119 5.51 -44.29 37.09
C LEU A 119 4.79 -45.36 37.96
N ARG A 120 3.88 -46.08 37.28
CA ARG A 120 3.87 -47.56 37.30
C ARG A 120 3.73 -48.14 35.88
N ILE A 121 4.32 -49.31 35.68
CA ILE A 121 4.35 -50.11 34.45
C ILE A 121 3.71 -51.48 34.75
N LEU A 122 3.04 -52.09 33.78
CA LEU A 122 2.95 -53.56 33.69
C LEU A 122 2.76 -54.01 32.22
N ALA A 123 3.16 -55.23 31.88
CA ALA A 123 3.16 -55.74 30.50
C ALA A 123 3.01 -57.29 30.43
N ALA A 124 2.46 -57.77 29.32
CA ALA A 124 2.47 -59.15 28.79
C ALA A 124 2.10 -59.05 27.28
N SER A 125 2.77 -59.68 26.31
CA SER A 125 3.02 -61.12 26.07
C SER A 125 1.73 -61.87 25.67
N LEU A 126 1.70 -62.77 24.66
CA LEU A 126 2.78 -63.63 24.13
C LEU A 126 2.59 -64.01 22.63
N ALA A 127 3.64 -64.62 22.05
CA ALA A 127 3.73 -65.39 20.78
C ALA A 127 2.68 -66.51 20.62
N ALA A 128 2.54 -67.28 19.50
CA ALA A 128 2.81 -67.18 18.05
C ALA A 128 2.41 -68.54 17.42
N PHE A 129 2.34 -68.68 16.08
CA PHE A 129 2.20 -70.00 15.41
C PHE A 129 2.94 -70.05 14.06
N LEU A 130 3.30 -71.26 13.59
CA LEU A 130 4.21 -71.50 12.44
C LEU A 130 3.81 -72.75 11.62
N MET A 131 4.58 -73.06 10.56
CA MET A 131 4.50 -74.15 9.54
C MET A 131 3.84 -73.71 8.22
N LEU A 132 4.59 -73.58 7.10
CA LEU A 132 5.08 -74.61 6.13
C LEU A 132 3.96 -75.23 5.28
N ALA A 133 4.05 -75.42 3.96
CA ALA A 133 4.96 -74.99 2.87
C ALA A 133 4.15 -75.09 1.52
N SER A 134 4.57 -74.78 0.28
CA SER A 134 5.88 -74.77 -0.40
C SER A 134 5.77 -74.15 -1.81
N SER A 135 6.93 -73.91 -2.46
CA SER A 135 7.16 -73.93 -3.94
C SER A 135 6.25 -73.12 -4.89
N GLY A 136 6.79 -72.02 -5.43
CA GLY A 136 6.31 -71.35 -6.64
C GLY A 136 7.34 -70.35 -7.15
N ALA A 137 8.13 -70.71 -8.18
CA ALA A 137 9.25 -69.89 -8.65
C ALA A 137 8.78 -68.77 -9.59
N GLY A 138 9.03 -67.51 -9.22
CA GLY A 138 8.80 -66.33 -10.04
C GLY A 138 9.82 -65.25 -9.71
N SER A 139 10.87 -65.13 -10.51
CA SER A 139 11.97 -64.20 -10.29
C SER A 139 11.61 -62.79 -10.78
N THR A 140 11.09 -61.96 -9.87
CA THR A 140 11.08 -60.50 -10.02
C THR A 140 12.05 -59.90 -9.02
N GLU A 141 13.13 -59.31 -9.51
CA GLU A 141 13.98 -58.46 -8.67
C GLU A 141 13.14 -57.33 -8.06
N PRO A 142 13.43 -56.87 -6.83
CA PRO A 142 12.84 -55.65 -6.31
C PRO A 142 13.45 -54.47 -7.06
N THR A 143 12.84 -54.08 -8.19
CA THR A 143 13.24 -52.94 -8.99
C THR A 143 13.43 -51.74 -8.07
N GLN A 144 14.67 -51.28 -7.90
CA GLN A 144 14.92 -50.04 -7.16
C GLN A 144 14.12 -48.94 -7.85
N GLN A 145 13.13 -48.38 -7.15
CA GLN A 145 12.50 -47.14 -7.60
C GLN A 145 13.56 -46.05 -7.51
N VAL A 146 14.24 -45.83 -8.64
CA VAL A 146 14.97 -44.60 -8.92
C VAL A 146 14.04 -43.46 -8.55
N ARG A 147 14.39 -42.69 -7.52
CA ARG A 147 13.62 -41.50 -7.16
C ARG A 147 13.63 -40.60 -8.37
N ASP A 148 12.44 -40.32 -8.90
CA ASP A 148 12.25 -39.40 -10.02
C ASP A 148 12.52 -37.97 -9.54
N THR A 149 13.80 -37.59 -9.49
CA THR A 149 14.31 -36.26 -9.15
C THR A 149 14.14 -35.31 -10.33
N SER A 150 12.93 -35.26 -10.89
CA SER A 150 12.56 -34.33 -11.96
C SER A 150 12.19 -32.96 -11.36
N PRO A 151 12.94 -31.87 -11.67
CA PRO A 151 12.75 -30.55 -11.04
C PRO A 151 11.39 -29.89 -11.28
N SER A 152 10.55 -30.45 -12.14
CA SER A 152 9.23 -29.90 -12.49
C SER A 152 8.13 -30.24 -11.48
N ARG A 153 8.28 -31.29 -10.66
CA ARG A 153 7.19 -31.80 -9.78
C ARG A 153 6.74 -30.84 -8.67
N LEU A 154 7.56 -29.83 -8.35
CA LEU A 154 7.26 -28.85 -7.30
C LEU A 154 6.96 -27.44 -7.82
N SER A 155 7.23 -27.12 -9.08
CA SER A 155 6.88 -25.81 -9.66
C SER A 155 5.36 -25.60 -9.67
N GLY A 156 4.90 -24.41 -9.31
CA GLY A 156 3.49 -24.06 -9.19
C GLY A 156 2.84 -24.47 -7.86
N ASN A 157 3.44 -25.37 -7.07
CA ASN A 157 2.90 -25.77 -5.78
C ASN A 157 2.93 -24.62 -4.76
N ILE A 158 1.97 -24.65 -3.83
CA ILE A 158 1.77 -23.60 -2.82
C ILE A 158 2.24 -24.13 -1.46
N LEU A 159 3.06 -23.36 -0.75
CA LEU A 159 3.49 -23.66 0.62
C LEU A 159 2.96 -22.58 1.57
N GLN A 160 2.42 -22.99 2.73
CA GLN A 160 2.32 -22.10 3.87
C GLN A 160 3.64 -22.11 4.63
N VAL A 161 4.20 -20.93 4.91
CA VAL A 161 5.51 -20.73 5.55
C VAL A 161 5.45 -19.61 6.58
N ARG A 162 6.36 -19.60 7.55
CA ARG A 162 6.61 -18.40 8.38
C ARG A 162 7.68 -17.54 7.71
N LEU A 163 7.63 -16.21 7.89
CA LEU A 163 8.62 -15.29 7.31
C LEU A 163 10.07 -15.64 7.70
N SER A 164 10.28 -16.19 8.91
CA SER A 164 11.56 -16.71 9.40
C SER A 164 12.16 -17.89 8.63
N LYS A 165 11.43 -18.48 7.67
CA LYS A 165 11.89 -19.56 6.78
C LYS A 165 12.33 -19.07 5.41
N LEU A 166 12.12 -17.80 5.08
CA LEU A 166 12.46 -17.18 3.80
C LEU A 166 13.83 -16.51 3.86
N ARG A 167 14.70 -16.81 2.90
CA ARG A 167 15.97 -16.10 2.69
C ARG A 167 15.82 -15.12 1.53
N PRO A 168 16.13 -13.81 1.70
CA PRO A 168 16.17 -12.86 0.60
C PRO A 168 17.16 -13.25 -0.52
N THR A 169 16.86 -12.85 -1.75
CA THR A 169 17.79 -12.96 -2.90
C THR A 169 18.34 -11.60 -3.37
N GLN A 170 17.96 -10.52 -2.69
CA GLN A 170 18.45 -9.16 -2.90
C GLN A 170 19.03 -8.57 -1.60
N GLY A 171 20.08 -7.75 -1.68
CA GLY A 171 20.73 -7.18 -0.50
C GLY A 171 20.02 -5.99 0.15
N ALA A 172 19.10 -5.36 -0.59
CA ALA A 172 18.46 -4.10 -0.21
C ALA A 172 16.97 -4.04 -0.60
N VAL A 173 16.26 -3.08 -0.02
CA VAL A 173 14.96 -2.56 -0.45
C VAL A 173 15.00 -1.05 -0.38
N GLY A 174 14.12 -0.35 -1.09
CA GLY A 174 13.85 1.05 -0.75
C GLY A 174 13.08 1.12 0.58
N HIS A 175 13.69 1.63 1.65
CA HIS A 175 13.08 1.72 2.98
C HIS A 175 11.84 2.63 2.97
N ASP A 176 11.85 3.74 2.22
CA ASP A 176 10.68 4.62 2.15
C ASP A 176 9.49 4.00 1.43
N GLN A 177 9.70 2.98 0.59
CA GLN A 177 8.59 2.17 0.08
C GLN A 177 7.93 1.35 1.21
N ILE A 178 8.73 0.85 2.16
CA ILE A 178 8.22 0.17 3.36
C ILE A 178 7.52 1.18 4.28
N HIS A 179 8.13 2.34 4.53
CA HIS A 179 7.52 3.42 5.31
C HIS A 179 6.20 3.91 4.70
N ALA A 180 6.10 4.04 3.37
CA ALA A 180 4.86 4.40 2.67
C ALA A 180 3.73 3.37 2.88
N ILE A 181 4.06 2.08 3.00
CA ILE A 181 3.09 1.01 3.28
C ILE A 181 2.70 1.04 4.77
N LEU A 182 3.68 1.06 5.68
CA LEU A 182 3.44 1.05 7.13
C LEU A 182 2.71 2.30 7.61
N GLY A 183 3.11 3.49 7.14
CA GLY A 183 2.43 4.76 7.45
C GLY A 183 1.01 4.80 6.90
N ARG A 184 0.73 4.14 5.76
CA ARG A 184 -0.64 3.96 5.28
C ARG A 184 -1.45 3.04 6.19
N TRP A 185 -0.87 1.93 6.65
CA TRP A 185 -1.52 1.01 7.59
C TRP A 185 -1.71 1.62 8.99
N GLN A 186 -0.88 2.57 9.41
CA GLN A 186 -1.08 3.39 10.61
C GLN A 186 -2.13 4.50 10.40
N GLY A 187 -2.34 4.93 9.15
CA GLY A 187 -3.08 6.15 8.79
C GLY A 187 -2.30 7.45 9.02
N GLY A 188 -1.22 7.44 9.80
CA GLY A 188 -0.54 8.65 10.27
C GLY A 188 -1.40 9.44 11.29
N PRO A 189 -1.04 10.70 11.59
CA PRO A 189 -1.79 11.53 12.53
C PRO A 189 -3.28 11.66 12.15
N MET A 190 -4.18 11.17 13.00
CA MET A 190 -5.62 11.15 12.71
C MET A 190 -6.18 12.57 12.52
N PRO A 191 -7.00 12.84 11.48
CA PRO A 191 -7.66 14.12 11.30
C PRO A 191 -8.63 14.42 12.47
N ALA A 192 -8.84 15.71 12.75
CA ALA A 192 -9.59 16.17 13.92
C ALA A 192 -11.11 15.86 13.86
N THR A 193 -11.67 15.81 12.65
CA THR A 193 -13.07 15.49 12.32
C THR A 193 -13.33 13.99 12.46
N ARG A 194 -13.53 13.55 13.71
CA ARG A 194 -13.88 12.17 14.08
C ARG A 194 -15.35 12.02 14.54
N GLN A 195 -16.19 13.04 14.36
CA GLN A 195 -17.46 13.19 15.08
C GLN A 195 -18.63 13.76 14.25
N ASP A 196 -18.39 14.18 13.02
CA ASP A 196 -19.33 14.88 12.13
C ASP A 196 -19.82 14.01 10.95
N ASP A 197 -18.96 13.19 10.34
CA ASP A 197 -19.33 12.14 9.36
C ASP A 197 -18.66 10.78 9.73
N PRO A 198 -19.36 9.90 10.47
CA PRO A 198 -18.86 8.57 10.81
C PRO A 198 -18.58 7.69 9.57
N ASP A 199 -19.38 7.81 8.50
CA ASP A 199 -19.14 7.04 7.29
C ASP A 199 -17.84 7.50 6.60
N LEU A 200 -17.50 8.79 6.66
CA LEU A 200 -16.24 9.31 6.11
C LEU A 200 -15.04 8.81 6.90
N PHE A 201 -15.16 8.75 8.23
CA PHE A 201 -14.14 8.16 9.08
C PHE A 201 -13.97 6.66 8.80
N MET A 202 -15.06 5.89 8.66
CA MET A 202 -14.97 4.47 8.31
C MET A 202 -14.47 4.22 6.88
N ARG A 203 -14.82 5.07 5.91
CA ARG A 203 -14.23 5.07 4.55
C ARG A 203 -12.72 5.31 4.60
N TYR A 204 -12.25 6.20 5.48
CA TYR A 204 -10.84 6.49 5.69
C TYR A 204 -10.08 5.31 6.32
N LEU A 205 -10.63 4.69 7.36
CA LEU A 205 -10.08 3.48 7.98
C LEU A 205 -10.07 2.28 7.00
N GLY A 206 -11.09 2.17 6.15
CA GLY A 206 -11.14 1.26 5.00
C GLY A 206 -9.93 1.36 4.07
N GLN A 207 -9.40 2.58 3.88
CA GLN A 207 -8.27 2.84 3.00
C GLN A 207 -6.91 2.91 3.71
N THR A 208 -6.88 2.71 5.04
CA THR A 208 -5.67 2.82 5.89
C THR A 208 -5.49 1.59 6.77
N LEU A 209 -6.08 1.56 7.97
CA LEU A 209 -5.91 0.48 8.95
C LEU A 209 -6.44 -0.87 8.43
N ARG A 210 -7.64 -0.90 7.84
CA ARG A 210 -8.20 -2.13 7.20
C ARG A 210 -7.33 -2.61 6.04
N LYS A 211 -6.59 -1.71 5.39
CA LYS A 211 -5.76 -2.05 4.22
C LYS A 211 -4.57 -2.95 4.57
N LYS A 212 -4.09 -2.97 5.83
CA LYS A 212 -3.11 -3.96 6.30
C LYS A 212 -3.59 -5.39 6.08
N PHE A 213 -4.80 -5.68 6.55
CA PHE A 213 -5.39 -7.03 6.49
C PHE A 213 -5.82 -7.39 5.07
N ASP A 214 -6.30 -6.41 4.30
CA ASP A 214 -6.64 -6.59 2.89
C ASP A 214 -5.38 -6.87 2.02
N ASP A 215 -4.26 -6.16 2.27
CA ASP A 215 -2.95 -6.47 1.67
C ASP A 215 -2.43 -7.84 2.09
N TYR A 216 -2.63 -8.25 3.35
CA TYR A 216 -2.31 -9.60 3.83
C TYR A 216 -3.14 -10.68 3.14
N CYS A 217 -4.46 -10.49 3.00
CA CYS A 217 -5.31 -11.41 2.24
C CYS A 217 -4.81 -11.55 0.80
N ALA A 218 -4.61 -10.41 0.10
CA ALA A 218 -4.13 -10.39 -1.27
C ALA A 218 -2.77 -11.09 -1.46
N ALA A 219 -1.80 -10.85 -0.57
CA ALA A 219 -0.49 -11.50 -0.61
C ALA A 219 -0.55 -13.02 -0.36
N ASN A 220 -1.61 -13.51 0.29
CA ASN A 220 -1.92 -14.93 0.48
C ASN A 220 -2.76 -15.53 -0.66
N GLY A 221 -2.94 -14.83 -1.79
CA GLY A 221 -3.66 -15.33 -2.96
C GLY A 221 -5.18 -15.35 -2.79
N GLN A 222 -5.73 -14.51 -1.93
CA GLN A 222 -7.17 -14.28 -1.71
C GLN A 222 -7.59 -12.94 -2.36
N SER A 223 -8.87 -12.71 -2.63
CA SER A 223 -9.28 -11.45 -3.29
C SER A 223 -9.05 -10.18 -2.43
N GLY A 224 -9.04 -10.33 -1.11
CA GLY A 224 -8.98 -9.21 -0.15
C GLY A 224 -9.67 -9.57 1.17
N LEU A 225 -10.00 -8.57 2.00
CA LEU A 225 -10.90 -8.75 3.13
C LEU A 225 -12.31 -9.19 2.67
N ALA A 226 -13.05 -9.91 3.51
CA ALA A 226 -14.46 -10.20 3.27
C ALA A 226 -15.36 -9.01 3.68
N THR A 227 -16.43 -8.77 2.90
CA THR A 227 -17.47 -7.77 3.22
C THR A 227 -18.01 -7.96 4.64
N GLY A 228 -18.18 -6.87 5.40
CA GLY A 228 -18.60 -6.94 6.82
C GLY A 228 -17.44 -7.13 7.81
N THR A 229 -16.22 -7.39 7.36
CA THR A 229 -15.08 -7.72 8.24
C THR A 229 -14.31 -6.47 8.67
N LEU A 230 -14.12 -6.29 9.98
CA LEU A 230 -13.48 -5.14 10.61
C LEU A 230 -14.19 -3.80 10.30
N GLU A 231 -15.53 -3.79 10.42
CA GLU A 231 -16.38 -2.62 10.13
C GLU A 231 -16.77 -1.80 11.38
N ASP A 232 -16.38 -2.27 12.56
CA ASP A 232 -16.32 -1.51 13.80
C ASP A 232 -14.86 -1.26 14.22
N LEU A 233 -14.66 -0.41 15.25
CA LEU A 233 -13.33 -0.05 15.72
C LEU A 233 -12.70 -1.14 16.62
N ASP A 234 -13.50 -1.82 17.44
CA ASP A 234 -12.99 -2.72 18.46
C ASP A 234 -12.43 -4.00 17.82
N THR A 235 -13.11 -4.56 16.82
CA THR A 235 -12.58 -5.67 16.02
C THR A 235 -11.37 -5.25 15.18
N LEU A 236 -11.39 -4.03 14.62
CA LEU A 236 -10.27 -3.51 13.81
C LEU A 236 -8.97 -3.33 14.62
N TYR A 237 -9.06 -2.86 15.87
CA TYR A 237 -7.90 -2.73 16.75
C TYR A 237 -7.50 -4.06 17.43
N ALA A 238 -8.43 -5.01 17.60
CA ALA A 238 -8.14 -6.34 18.12
C ALA A 238 -7.50 -7.29 17.08
N ALA A 239 -7.74 -7.07 15.78
CA ALA A 239 -7.23 -7.92 14.71
C ALA A 239 -5.70 -7.83 14.53
N ARG A 240 -5.06 -8.97 14.20
CA ARG A 240 -3.60 -9.12 14.09
C ARG A 240 -3.18 -10.04 12.95
N ILE A 241 -2.16 -9.68 12.16
CA ILE A 241 -1.66 -10.53 11.07
C ILE A 241 -0.82 -11.73 11.55
N ASP A 242 -0.23 -11.67 12.75
CA ASP A 242 0.34 -12.85 13.43
C ASP A 242 -0.72 -13.88 13.85
N THR A 243 -1.98 -13.45 13.96
CA THR A 243 -3.15 -14.23 14.39
C THR A 243 -4.23 -14.18 13.30
N PRO A 244 -3.99 -14.79 12.11
CA PRO A 244 -4.84 -14.58 10.93
C PRO A 244 -6.27 -15.15 11.02
N THR A 245 -6.62 -15.79 12.14
CA THR A 245 -8.00 -16.16 12.50
C THR A 245 -8.79 -15.02 13.17
N SER A 246 -8.17 -13.87 13.42
CA SER A 246 -8.79 -12.67 14.02
C SER A 246 -9.57 -11.80 13.00
N PHE A 247 -9.52 -12.16 11.71
CA PHE A 247 -10.26 -11.52 10.62
C PHE A 247 -10.55 -12.55 9.52
N THR A 248 -11.38 -12.17 8.54
CA THR A 248 -11.85 -13.04 7.45
C THR A 248 -11.44 -12.46 6.09
N CYS A 249 -10.80 -13.29 5.26
CA CYS A 249 -10.51 -12.98 3.85
C CYS A 249 -11.62 -13.50 2.92
N THR A 250 -11.69 -12.95 1.71
CA THR A 250 -12.49 -13.48 0.59
C THR A 250 -11.71 -14.58 -0.15
N ASP A 251 -12.37 -15.68 -0.52
CA ASP A 251 -11.76 -16.89 -1.10
C ASP A 251 -10.89 -17.70 -0.12
N ALA A 252 -10.31 -18.80 -0.60
CA ALA A 252 -9.34 -19.59 0.16
C ALA A 252 -7.90 -19.11 -0.13
N PRO A 253 -6.95 -19.32 0.80
CA PRO A 253 -5.54 -19.08 0.53
C PRO A 253 -5.06 -19.78 -0.75
N GLY A 254 -4.41 -19.02 -1.63
CA GLY A 254 -3.88 -19.51 -2.88
C GLY A 254 -4.86 -19.66 -4.05
N THR A 255 -6.15 -19.27 -3.91
CA THR A 255 -7.12 -19.27 -5.03
C THR A 255 -6.58 -18.48 -6.24
N HIS A 256 -5.97 -17.32 -6.02
CA HIS A 256 -5.37 -16.47 -7.04
C HIS A 256 -3.85 -16.67 -7.09
N THR A 257 -3.41 -17.81 -7.63
CA THR A 257 -1.99 -18.23 -7.64
C THR A 257 -1.02 -17.22 -8.30
N ALA A 258 -1.53 -16.32 -9.15
CA ALA A 258 -0.75 -15.24 -9.77
C ALA A 258 -0.43 -14.07 -8.81
N ALA A 259 -1.18 -13.91 -7.71
CA ALA A 259 -0.92 -12.89 -6.68
C ALA A 259 0.05 -13.37 -5.58
N LEU A 260 0.27 -14.68 -5.48
CA LEU A 260 1.21 -15.27 -4.53
C LEU A 260 2.66 -14.87 -4.81
N LYS A 261 3.39 -14.57 -3.75
CA LYS A 261 4.83 -14.31 -3.79
C LYS A 261 5.62 -15.59 -4.03
N THR A 262 6.70 -15.49 -4.79
CA THR A 262 7.42 -16.65 -5.34
C THR A 262 8.66 -17.01 -4.54
N VAL A 263 8.96 -18.31 -4.46
CA VAL A 263 10.18 -18.85 -3.88
C VAL A 263 10.84 -19.85 -4.82
N ILE A 264 12.16 -19.96 -4.76
CA ILE A 264 12.92 -21.09 -5.32
C ILE A 264 13.42 -21.94 -4.16
N ILE A 265 13.27 -23.26 -4.27
CA ILE A 265 13.87 -24.21 -3.33
C ILE A 265 15.34 -24.38 -3.74
N GLY A 266 16.27 -23.92 -2.91
CA GLY A 266 17.72 -24.05 -3.15
C GLY A 266 18.36 -25.22 -2.39
N PRO A 267 19.70 -25.34 -2.47
CA PRO A 267 20.47 -26.38 -1.78
C PRO A 267 20.10 -26.51 -0.29
N GLY A 268 20.07 -27.74 0.22
CA GLY A 268 19.63 -28.03 1.58
C GLY A 268 18.13 -27.80 1.85
N ASN A 269 17.31 -27.61 0.80
CA ASN A 269 15.88 -27.25 0.86
C ASN A 269 15.60 -25.87 1.46
N VAL A 270 16.53 -24.93 1.33
CA VAL A 270 16.35 -23.53 1.78
C VAL A 270 15.40 -22.80 0.82
N LEU A 271 14.42 -22.08 1.36
CA LEU A 271 13.47 -21.29 0.56
C LEU A 271 14.03 -19.88 0.30
N TYR A 272 14.40 -19.62 -0.95
CA TYR A 272 14.88 -18.33 -1.41
C TYR A 272 13.73 -17.52 -2.02
N LEU A 273 13.40 -16.38 -1.43
CA LEU A 273 12.32 -15.50 -1.87
C LEU A 273 12.72 -14.77 -3.16
N THR A 274 11.94 -14.88 -4.23
CA THR A 274 12.28 -14.26 -5.53
C THR A 274 11.42 -13.03 -5.84
N ASP A 275 10.13 -13.02 -5.47
CA ASP A 275 9.28 -11.82 -5.38
C ASP A 275 8.76 -11.66 -3.95
N GLY A 276 8.47 -10.43 -3.53
CA GLY A 276 7.74 -10.15 -2.30
C GLY A 276 8.57 -9.53 -1.17
N HIS A 277 9.87 -9.28 -1.38
CA HIS A 277 10.76 -8.68 -0.38
C HIS A 277 10.18 -7.43 0.29
N HIS A 278 9.53 -6.54 -0.47
CA HIS A 278 8.83 -5.39 0.07
C HIS A 278 7.56 -5.77 0.85
N THR A 279 6.68 -6.56 0.25
CA THR A 279 5.40 -6.98 0.87
C THR A 279 5.63 -7.69 2.20
N PHE A 280 6.54 -8.66 2.23
CA PHE A 280 6.82 -9.46 3.42
C PHE A 280 7.71 -8.72 4.43
N THR A 281 8.55 -7.77 4.01
CA THR A 281 9.19 -6.84 4.96
C THR A 281 8.16 -5.93 5.63
N SER A 282 7.15 -5.41 4.92
CA SER A 282 6.08 -4.66 5.56
C SER A 282 5.29 -5.51 6.58
N PHE A 283 5.05 -6.80 6.32
CA PHE A 283 4.49 -7.72 7.34
C PHE A 283 5.47 -8.05 8.48
N TYR A 284 6.78 -7.98 8.26
CA TYR A 284 7.79 -8.16 9.30
C TYR A 284 7.87 -6.95 10.24
N GLU A 285 7.80 -5.73 9.70
CA GLU A 285 7.99 -4.47 10.42
C GLU A 285 6.74 -3.92 11.12
N THR A 286 5.55 -4.47 10.85
CA THR A 286 4.31 -3.97 11.48
C THR A 286 4.17 -4.45 12.93
N ARG A 287 3.44 -3.68 13.77
CA ARG A 287 3.36 -3.85 15.24
C ARG A 287 2.82 -5.22 15.70
N ASP A 288 2.02 -5.85 14.85
CA ASP A 288 1.41 -7.18 15.02
C ASP A 288 1.96 -8.21 14.01
N GLY A 289 3.19 -7.98 13.56
CA GLY A 289 3.90 -8.76 12.55
C GLY A 289 5.13 -9.51 13.08
N GLY A 290 6.18 -9.55 12.25
CA GLY A 290 7.49 -10.11 12.63
C GLY A 290 7.80 -11.51 12.06
N PRO A 291 8.81 -12.20 12.60
CA PRO A 291 9.39 -13.42 12.00
C PRO A 291 8.42 -14.61 11.92
N ASP A 292 7.41 -14.68 12.77
CA ASP A 292 6.50 -15.83 12.84
C ASP A 292 5.18 -15.66 12.08
N VAL A 293 4.94 -14.51 11.44
CA VAL A 293 3.79 -14.30 10.55
C VAL A 293 3.76 -15.41 9.49
N ALA A 294 2.60 -16.07 9.36
CA ALA A 294 2.38 -17.08 8.34
C ALA A 294 1.97 -16.43 7.02
N VAL A 295 2.51 -16.91 5.89
CA VAL A 295 2.16 -16.48 4.54
C VAL A 295 2.12 -17.67 3.60
N HIS A 296 1.39 -17.56 2.49
CA HIS A 296 1.45 -18.51 1.39
C HIS A 296 2.40 -18.03 0.30
N VAL A 297 3.22 -18.93 -0.23
CA VAL A 297 4.15 -18.68 -1.33
C VAL A 297 3.98 -19.74 -2.41
N ARG A 298 4.22 -19.36 -3.67
CA ARG A 298 4.25 -20.27 -4.82
C ARG A 298 5.70 -20.67 -5.11
N ILE A 299 5.96 -21.97 -5.25
CA ILE A 299 7.26 -22.45 -5.72
C ILE A 299 7.38 -22.11 -7.22
N ASP A 300 8.42 -21.38 -7.57
CA ASP A 300 8.77 -21.01 -8.95
C ASP A 300 9.56 -22.17 -9.59
N ALA A 301 10.60 -22.66 -8.90
CA ALA A 301 11.40 -23.81 -9.30
C ALA A 301 12.02 -24.55 -8.10
N ASP A 302 12.41 -25.82 -8.32
CA ASP A 302 13.16 -26.64 -7.37
C ASP A 302 14.59 -26.90 -7.86
N TYR A 303 15.55 -26.22 -7.22
CA TYR A 303 16.99 -26.33 -7.44
C TYR A 303 17.71 -26.95 -6.22
N SER A 304 17.00 -27.67 -5.36
CA SER A 304 17.55 -28.35 -4.17
C SER A 304 18.61 -29.42 -4.48
N HIS A 305 18.65 -29.88 -5.72
CA HIS A 305 19.57 -30.88 -6.27
C HIS A 305 20.89 -30.30 -6.79
N LEU A 306 21.04 -28.97 -6.84
CA LEU A 306 22.28 -28.31 -7.27
C LEU A 306 23.28 -28.16 -6.12
N ASP A 307 24.55 -28.01 -6.44
CA ASP A 307 25.53 -27.44 -5.51
C ASP A 307 25.37 -25.90 -5.43
N ASP A 308 25.94 -25.29 -4.38
CA ASP A 308 25.84 -23.84 -4.13
C ASP A 308 26.35 -22.98 -5.30
N ALA A 309 27.44 -23.38 -5.97
CA ALA A 309 28.03 -22.57 -7.04
C ALA A 309 27.17 -22.61 -8.31
N THR A 310 26.69 -23.79 -8.68
CA THR A 310 25.75 -23.98 -9.79
C THR A 310 24.41 -23.29 -9.49
N PHE A 311 23.91 -23.40 -8.25
CA PHE A 311 22.69 -22.71 -7.80
C PHE A 311 22.81 -21.19 -7.95
N TRP A 312 23.85 -20.56 -7.36
CA TRP A 312 23.97 -19.11 -7.41
C TRP A 312 24.27 -18.57 -8.81
N SER A 313 25.04 -19.30 -9.62
CA SER A 313 25.23 -19.00 -11.04
C SER A 313 23.88 -18.97 -11.79
N ARG A 314 23.04 -19.98 -11.56
CA ARG A 314 21.69 -20.09 -12.14
C ARG A 314 20.75 -18.98 -11.66
N MET A 315 20.72 -18.69 -10.36
CA MET A 315 19.90 -17.62 -9.77
C MET A 315 20.21 -16.24 -10.37
N VAL A 316 21.47 -15.96 -10.71
CA VAL A 316 21.86 -14.71 -11.40
C VAL A 316 21.48 -14.76 -12.88
N ALA A 317 21.78 -15.86 -13.58
CA ALA A 317 21.49 -16.00 -15.01
C ALA A 317 19.97 -15.91 -15.33
N GLU A 318 19.13 -16.50 -14.49
CA GLU A 318 17.66 -16.48 -14.62
C GLU A 318 17.01 -15.22 -14.00
N ARG A 319 17.82 -14.24 -13.54
CA ARG A 319 17.36 -12.97 -12.93
C ARG A 319 16.44 -13.19 -11.72
N LYS A 320 16.83 -14.12 -10.84
CA LYS A 320 16.14 -14.48 -9.58
C LYS A 320 16.85 -13.97 -8.31
N ALA A 321 18.02 -13.36 -8.47
CA ALA A 321 18.77 -12.70 -7.39
C ALA A 321 19.36 -11.35 -7.85
N TRP A 322 19.33 -10.35 -6.95
CA TRP A 322 19.98 -9.05 -7.12
C TRP A 322 21.14 -8.93 -6.13
N LEU A 323 22.30 -9.46 -6.53
CA LEU A 323 23.50 -9.57 -5.69
C LEU A 323 24.24 -8.22 -5.52
N ARG A 324 23.56 -7.23 -4.96
CA ARG A 324 24.11 -5.93 -4.55
C ARG A 324 23.57 -5.49 -3.20
N ASP A 325 24.34 -4.68 -2.48
CA ASP A 325 23.97 -4.06 -1.21
C ASP A 325 23.17 -2.74 -1.38
N GLY A 326 22.86 -2.05 -0.28
CA GLY A 326 22.10 -0.79 -0.30
C GLY A 326 22.84 0.38 -0.97
N HIS A 327 24.17 0.34 -0.95
CA HIS A 327 25.04 1.28 -1.66
C HIS A 327 25.22 0.89 -3.14
N ASN A 328 24.54 -0.17 -3.58
CA ASN A 328 24.59 -0.78 -4.89
C ASN A 328 25.96 -1.39 -5.27
N VAL A 329 26.78 -1.72 -4.27
CA VAL A 329 28.04 -2.44 -4.45
C VAL A 329 27.73 -3.92 -4.71
N PRO A 330 28.33 -4.56 -5.73
CA PRO A 330 28.19 -6.00 -5.95
C PRO A 330 28.69 -6.82 -4.75
N ILE A 331 27.92 -7.84 -4.36
CA ILE A 331 28.23 -8.70 -3.21
C ILE A 331 28.22 -10.19 -3.58
N ALA A 332 28.99 -10.99 -2.84
CA ALA A 332 28.87 -12.44 -2.90
C ALA A 332 27.56 -12.92 -2.23
N PRO A 333 26.97 -14.06 -2.62
CA PRO A 333 25.69 -14.51 -2.06
C PRO A 333 25.69 -14.73 -0.54
N ASN A 334 26.83 -15.10 0.05
CA ASN A 334 27.00 -15.23 1.51
C ASN A 334 27.03 -13.87 2.27
N ARG A 335 26.85 -12.75 1.57
CA ARG A 335 26.66 -11.40 2.12
C ARG A 335 25.23 -10.90 1.99
N LEU A 336 24.31 -11.69 1.42
CA LEU A 336 22.88 -11.38 1.44
C LEU A 336 22.36 -11.33 2.89
N PRO A 337 21.35 -10.49 3.18
CA PRO A 337 20.59 -10.52 4.43
C PRO A 337 20.13 -11.93 4.77
N THR A 338 20.23 -12.32 6.04
CA THR A 338 19.83 -13.66 6.47
C THR A 338 18.31 -13.76 6.66
N ARG A 339 17.62 -12.63 6.84
CA ARG A 339 16.19 -12.54 7.13
C ARG A 339 15.51 -11.40 6.38
N LEU A 340 14.19 -11.44 6.40
CA LEU A 340 13.32 -10.30 6.08
C LEU A 340 13.30 -9.27 7.21
N GLY A 341 12.68 -8.12 6.95
CA GLY A 341 12.77 -6.95 7.81
C GLY A 341 13.88 -5.99 7.36
N LEU A 342 13.88 -4.80 7.94
CA LEU A 342 14.87 -3.76 7.65
C LEU A 342 16.21 -4.07 8.33
N ALA A 343 17.29 -3.52 7.76
CA ALA A 343 18.57 -3.39 8.43
C ALA A 343 18.56 -2.16 9.34
N THR A 344 18.92 -2.34 10.62
CA THR A 344 19.16 -1.26 11.59
C THR A 344 20.50 -1.49 12.31
N PRO A 345 21.05 -0.53 13.09
CA PRO A 345 22.26 -0.76 13.88
C PRO A 345 22.13 -1.94 14.87
N GLU A 346 20.94 -2.16 15.41
CA GLU A 346 20.59 -3.25 16.33
C GLU A 346 20.27 -4.57 15.59
N GLN A 347 19.96 -4.46 14.29
CA GLN A 347 19.43 -5.52 13.45
C GLN A 347 20.10 -5.49 12.05
N PRO A 348 21.43 -5.65 11.94
CA PRO A 348 22.20 -5.40 10.71
C PRO A 348 22.11 -6.53 9.65
N ASP A 349 21.36 -7.59 9.94
CA ASP A 349 21.18 -8.81 9.16
C ASP A 349 19.92 -8.81 8.26
N GLY A 350 19.15 -7.72 8.29
CA GLY A 350 17.99 -7.46 7.43
C GLY A 350 18.35 -6.74 6.12
N LEU A 351 17.33 -6.31 5.38
CA LEU A 351 17.48 -5.65 4.08
C LEU A 351 17.94 -4.20 4.22
N GLN A 352 19.06 -3.86 3.59
CA GLN A 352 19.62 -2.50 3.58
C GLN A 352 18.73 -1.51 2.81
N ASP A 353 18.93 -0.21 3.01
CA ASP A 353 18.25 0.81 2.20
C ASP A 353 19.00 1.07 0.89
N ASP A 354 18.26 1.16 -0.20
CA ASP A 354 18.70 1.86 -1.41
C ASP A 354 17.79 3.08 -1.66
N PRO A 355 18.25 4.31 -1.38
CA PRO A 355 17.50 5.54 -1.61
C PRO A 355 17.03 5.73 -3.06
N TYR A 356 17.75 5.19 -4.06
CA TYR A 356 17.33 5.28 -5.46
C TYR A 356 16.23 4.26 -5.77
N ARG A 357 16.20 3.11 -5.07
CA ARG A 357 15.09 2.16 -5.13
C ARG A 357 13.82 2.71 -4.47
N SER A 358 13.96 3.56 -3.45
CA SER A 358 12.86 4.37 -2.86
C SER A 358 12.36 5.45 -3.82
N LEU A 359 13.26 6.24 -4.42
CA LEU A 359 12.96 7.25 -5.44
C LEU A 359 12.13 6.66 -6.61
N VAL A 360 12.55 5.51 -7.14
CA VAL A 360 11.88 4.85 -8.27
C VAL A 360 10.50 4.30 -7.90
N TYR A 361 10.28 3.89 -6.64
CA TYR A 361 8.93 3.55 -6.16
C TYR A 361 7.99 4.76 -6.19
N PHE A 362 8.46 5.94 -5.77
CA PHE A 362 7.64 7.15 -5.83
C PHE A 362 7.40 7.63 -7.26
N ALA A 363 8.35 7.44 -8.18
CA ALA A 363 8.23 7.76 -9.60
C ALA A 363 7.25 6.85 -10.40
N ARG A 364 6.72 5.77 -9.79
CA ARG A 364 5.69 4.90 -10.39
C ARG A 364 4.47 5.71 -10.84
N ARG A 365 4.09 5.54 -12.11
CA ARG A 365 3.03 6.28 -12.82
C ARG A 365 3.32 7.79 -12.98
N ILE A 366 4.58 8.20 -12.87
CA ILE A 366 5.05 9.57 -13.14
C ILE A 366 6.13 9.56 -14.23
N GLY A 367 7.25 8.86 -14.01
CA GLY A 367 8.33 8.70 -15.00
C GLY A 367 8.21 7.43 -15.84
N TYR A 368 7.53 6.42 -15.32
CA TYR A 368 7.33 5.12 -15.95
C TYR A 368 6.05 4.47 -15.39
N ASP A 369 5.41 3.59 -16.15
CA ASP A 369 4.38 2.67 -15.63
C ASP A 369 5.03 1.39 -15.09
N ASN A 370 4.39 0.76 -14.12
CA ASN A 370 4.93 -0.37 -13.36
C ASN A 370 4.18 -1.70 -13.60
N GLU A 371 3.34 -1.76 -14.63
CA GLU A 371 2.55 -2.94 -14.99
C GLU A 371 3.28 -3.77 -16.07
N GLY A 372 3.35 -5.10 -15.88
CA GLY A 372 3.98 -6.02 -16.84
C GLY A 372 5.51 -5.96 -16.96
N LEU A 373 6.20 -5.22 -16.08
CA LEU A 373 7.65 -5.03 -16.14
C LEU A 373 8.46 -6.31 -15.85
N PRO A 374 9.71 -6.41 -16.36
CA PRO A 374 10.62 -7.49 -16.00
C PRO A 374 11.11 -7.43 -14.55
N GLU A 375 11.60 -8.57 -14.06
CA GLU A 375 12.22 -8.69 -12.73
C GLU A 375 13.32 -7.66 -12.50
N PHE A 376 13.35 -7.07 -11.31
CA PHE A 376 14.27 -6.00 -10.89
C PHE A 376 14.25 -4.69 -11.74
N ALA A 377 13.24 -4.44 -12.59
CA ALA A 377 13.12 -3.20 -13.38
C ALA A 377 13.28 -1.91 -12.55
N GLU A 378 12.78 -1.88 -11.31
CA GLU A 378 12.93 -0.72 -10.41
C GLU A 378 14.37 -0.50 -9.91
N PHE A 379 15.19 -1.56 -9.79
CA PHE A 379 16.62 -1.42 -9.52
C PHE A 379 17.41 -1.02 -10.79
N MET A 380 16.99 -1.46 -11.97
CA MET A 380 17.57 -1.02 -13.24
C MET A 380 17.42 0.49 -13.44
N TRP A 381 16.22 1.02 -13.17
CA TRP A 381 15.99 2.47 -13.15
C TRP A 381 16.75 3.18 -12.02
N ALA A 382 16.86 2.58 -10.83
CA ALA A 382 17.62 3.16 -9.71
C ALA A 382 19.10 3.34 -10.08
N ASP A 383 19.72 2.31 -10.66
CA ASP A 383 21.11 2.31 -11.12
C ASP A 383 21.36 3.27 -12.28
N TRP A 384 20.40 3.39 -13.18
CA TRP A 384 20.46 4.36 -14.26
C TRP A 384 20.34 5.81 -13.75
N LEU A 385 19.52 6.07 -12.73
CA LEU A 385 19.39 7.38 -12.09
C LEU A 385 20.60 7.74 -11.21
N ARG A 386 21.24 6.76 -10.56
CA ARG A 386 22.33 6.94 -9.58
C ARG A 386 23.48 7.88 -10.01
N PRO A 387 24.03 7.80 -11.25
CA PRO A 387 25.06 8.73 -11.72
C PRO A 387 24.49 10.02 -12.37
N ARG A 388 23.16 10.15 -12.50
CA ARG A 388 22.49 11.25 -13.24
C ARG A 388 21.79 12.26 -12.34
N LEU A 389 21.30 11.83 -11.19
CA LEU A 389 20.56 12.65 -10.23
C LEU A 389 21.17 12.52 -8.84
N ASN A 390 22.00 13.47 -8.41
CA ASN A 390 22.55 13.42 -7.05
C ASN A 390 21.45 13.69 -5.99
N LEU A 391 20.97 12.63 -5.33
CA LEU A 391 19.99 12.72 -4.25
C LEU A 391 20.42 13.62 -3.08
N SER A 392 21.73 13.83 -2.84
CA SER A 392 22.22 14.71 -1.76
C SER A 392 21.91 16.19 -1.96
N ARG A 393 21.28 16.57 -3.08
CA ARG A 393 20.74 17.92 -3.34
C ARG A 393 19.30 18.10 -2.84
N TYR A 394 18.65 17.03 -2.42
CA TYR A 394 17.24 17.00 -2.06
C TYR A 394 17.05 16.60 -0.59
N ARG A 395 16.02 17.17 0.03
CA ARG A 395 15.63 16.93 1.41
C ARG A 395 14.65 15.76 1.41
N THR A 396 15.19 14.54 1.50
CA THR A 396 14.43 13.28 1.47
C THR A 396 14.14 12.73 2.88
N SER A 397 14.93 13.09 3.88
CA SER A 397 14.90 12.53 5.23
C SER A 397 15.20 13.60 6.32
N PRO A 398 15.01 13.28 7.61
CA PRO A 398 15.54 14.07 8.72
C PRO A 398 17.05 14.31 8.58
N PRO A 399 17.60 15.44 9.07
CA PRO A 399 16.99 16.41 9.98
C PRO A 399 16.12 17.49 9.31
N ALA A 400 15.83 17.40 8.01
CA ALA A 400 14.84 18.28 7.40
C ALA A 400 13.44 18.06 8.02
N ALA A 401 12.66 19.13 8.17
CA ALA A 401 11.32 19.05 8.74
C ALA A 401 10.32 18.39 7.75
N PRO A 402 9.26 17.71 8.22
CA PRO A 402 8.32 17.00 7.35
C PRO A 402 7.66 17.86 6.27
N ASP A 403 7.27 19.10 6.61
CA ASP A 403 6.71 20.09 5.68
C ASP A 403 7.66 20.44 4.52
N THR A 404 8.95 20.41 4.81
CA THR A 404 10.06 20.76 3.94
C THR A 404 10.42 19.59 3.01
N ILE A 405 10.42 18.36 3.53
CA ILE A 405 10.56 17.12 2.74
C ILE A 405 9.36 16.95 1.79
N LEU A 406 8.16 17.33 2.26
CA LEU A 406 6.88 17.25 1.55
C LEU A 406 6.51 18.50 0.74
N ALA A 407 7.41 19.49 0.65
CA ALA A 407 7.15 20.73 -0.09
C ALA A 407 6.81 20.41 -1.57
N PRO A 408 5.61 20.77 -2.08
CA PRO A 408 5.13 20.29 -3.37
C PRO A 408 6.02 20.68 -4.56
N ALA A 409 6.02 19.82 -5.57
CA ALA A 409 6.63 20.05 -6.88
C ALA A 409 5.64 19.64 -7.99
N ASP A 410 5.63 20.35 -9.11
CA ASP A 410 4.85 20.03 -10.32
C ASP A 410 5.69 20.32 -11.58
N LEU A 411 5.15 20.02 -12.75
CA LEU A 411 5.68 20.37 -14.06
C LEU A 411 4.70 21.33 -14.74
N SER A 412 5.15 22.42 -15.34
CA SER A 412 4.25 23.34 -16.06
C SER A 412 3.52 22.61 -17.20
N LYS A 413 2.22 22.84 -17.41
CA LYS A 413 1.50 22.16 -18.52
C LYS A 413 2.14 22.48 -19.88
N ARG A 414 2.46 23.75 -20.10
CA ARG A 414 2.90 24.27 -21.41
C ARG A 414 4.28 23.79 -21.84
N HIS A 415 5.21 23.59 -20.89
CA HIS A 415 6.62 23.34 -21.22
C HIS A 415 7.26 22.18 -20.43
N LEU A 416 6.52 21.54 -19.52
CA LEU A 416 7.06 20.60 -18.52
C LEU A 416 8.19 21.22 -17.68
N ALA A 417 8.16 22.54 -17.49
CA ALA A 417 9.16 23.25 -16.70
C ALA A 417 8.98 22.93 -15.20
N PRO A 418 10.05 22.70 -14.42
CA PRO A 418 9.97 22.53 -12.98
C PRO A 418 9.24 23.69 -12.27
N GLU A 419 8.17 23.35 -11.54
CA GLU A 419 7.41 24.26 -10.68
C GLU A 419 7.39 23.73 -9.23
N GLY A 420 7.16 24.61 -8.25
CA GLY A 420 7.17 24.30 -6.82
C GLY A 420 8.58 24.28 -6.21
N SER A 421 8.84 23.38 -5.27
CA SER A 421 10.16 23.19 -4.65
C SER A 421 11.21 22.69 -5.66
N HIS A 422 12.47 23.05 -5.45
CA HIS A 422 13.62 22.56 -6.23
C HIS A 422 14.45 21.50 -5.48
N ASP A 423 14.13 21.22 -4.22
CA ASP A 423 15.01 20.53 -3.26
C ASP A 423 14.24 19.70 -2.21
N SER A 424 12.97 19.38 -2.44
CA SER A 424 12.18 18.43 -1.65
C SER A 424 12.25 17.01 -2.23
N TYR A 425 11.72 16.02 -1.53
CA TYR A 425 11.62 14.66 -2.08
C TYR A 425 10.68 14.62 -3.30
N ALA A 426 9.62 15.45 -3.32
CA ALA A 426 8.77 15.60 -4.50
C ALA A 426 9.53 16.21 -5.70
N ALA A 427 10.45 17.14 -5.45
CA ALA A 427 11.35 17.68 -6.48
C ALA A 427 12.29 16.59 -7.02
N ALA A 428 12.85 15.74 -6.16
CA ALA A 428 13.68 14.61 -6.60
C ALA A 428 12.91 13.66 -7.51
N VAL A 429 11.65 13.32 -7.16
CA VAL A 429 10.80 12.44 -7.98
C VAL A 429 10.40 13.09 -9.31
N ARG A 430 10.10 14.40 -9.32
CA ARG A 430 9.86 15.17 -10.55
C ARG A 430 11.08 15.13 -11.48
N ASP A 431 12.26 15.40 -10.94
CA ASP A 431 13.49 15.53 -11.72
C ASP A 431 13.97 14.16 -12.23
N ALA A 432 13.79 13.09 -11.44
CA ALA A 432 13.92 11.71 -11.88
C ALA A 432 12.97 11.39 -13.04
N ALA A 433 11.68 11.71 -12.91
CA ALA A 433 10.68 11.44 -13.94
C ALA A 433 10.95 12.21 -15.25
N LEU A 434 11.49 13.43 -15.18
CA LEU A 434 11.98 14.16 -16.36
C LEU A 434 13.16 13.43 -17.04
N LEU A 435 14.16 13.00 -16.28
CA LEU A 435 15.31 12.25 -16.81
C LEU A 435 14.88 10.94 -17.49
N MET A 436 13.97 10.18 -16.86
CA MET A 436 13.41 8.93 -17.39
C MET A 436 12.60 9.20 -18.67
N SER A 437 11.66 10.16 -18.63
CA SER A 437 10.82 10.53 -19.78
C SER A 437 11.64 11.01 -20.98
N ALA A 438 12.76 11.68 -20.76
CA ALA A 438 13.60 12.24 -21.81
C ALA A 438 14.40 11.18 -22.60
N GLN A 439 14.35 9.91 -22.20
CA GLN A 439 15.01 8.84 -22.94
C GLN A 439 14.26 8.51 -24.25
N PRO A 440 14.96 8.29 -25.37
CA PRO A 440 14.41 7.59 -26.54
C PRO A 440 13.84 6.21 -26.17
N ASP A 441 12.93 5.69 -27.01
CA ASP A 441 12.28 4.39 -26.77
C ASP A 441 13.28 3.23 -26.72
N ASP A 442 14.30 3.27 -27.58
CA ASP A 442 15.37 2.28 -27.74
C ASP A 442 16.58 2.52 -26.82
N ALA A 443 16.55 3.58 -26.00
CA ALA A 443 17.70 3.95 -25.16
C ALA A 443 17.99 2.86 -24.11
N PRO A 444 19.23 2.33 -24.04
CA PRO A 444 19.57 1.27 -23.09
C PRO A 444 19.59 1.83 -21.65
N VAL A 445 18.77 1.24 -20.78
CA VAL A 445 18.72 1.56 -19.35
C VAL A 445 19.51 0.52 -18.56
N ALA A 446 19.40 -0.75 -18.93
CA ALA A 446 20.16 -1.86 -18.35
C ALA A 446 20.55 -2.90 -19.42
N ALA A 447 21.34 -3.91 -19.03
CA ALA A 447 21.85 -4.94 -19.94
C ALA A 447 20.70 -5.77 -20.56
N GLY A 448 20.38 -5.49 -21.82
CA GLY A 448 19.27 -6.12 -22.53
C GLY A 448 17.89 -5.58 -22.14
N TYR A 449 17.80 -4.32 -21.70
CA TYR A 449 16.53 -3.61 -21.52
C TYR A 449 16.62 -2.12 -21.90
N THR A 450 15.71 -1.72 -22.79
CA THR A 450 15.48 -0.34 -23.23
C THR A 450 14.55 0.42 -22.26
N ALA A 451 14.49 1.75 -22.40
CA ALA A 451 13.63 2.58 -21.57
C ALA A 451 12.13 2.22 -21.71
N THR A 452 11.68 1.87 -22.92
CA THR A 452 10.28 1.51 -23.16
C THR A 452 9.93 0.09 -22.69
N GLU A 453 10.87 -0.87 -22.73
CA GLU A 453 10.70 -2.18 -22.06
C GLU A 453 10.64 -2.06 -20.52
N LEU A 454 11.22 -1.00 -19.96
CA LEU A 454 11.09 -0.64 -18.53
C LEU A 454 9.98 0.39 -18.27
N GLY A 455 9.01 0.51 -19.20
CA GLY A 455 7.74 1.21 -18.99
C GLY A 455 7.78 2.73 -19.05
N ARG A 456 8.84 3.36 -19.59
CA ARG A 456 8.99 4.83 -19.69
C ARG A 456 7.70 5.54 -20.12
N ILE A 457 7.25 6.53 -19.34
CA ILE A 457 6.16 7.43 -19.72
C ILE A 457 6.77 8.59 -20.51
N HIS A 458 6.41 8.72 -21.79
CA HIS A 458 6.72 9.91 -22.57
C HIS A 458 5.83 11.08 -22.12
N LEU A 459 6.38 11.97 -21.30
CA LEU A 459 5.76 13.25 -20.96
C LEU A 459 5.76 14.17 -22.19
N GLN A 460 4.68 14.90 -22.42
CA GLN A 460 4.48 15.74 -23.60
C GLN A 460 3.98 17.15 -23.21
N PRO A 461 4.61 18.24 -23.70
CA PRO A 461 4.12 19.60 -23.51
C PRO A 461 2.68 19.81 -24.03
N ASP A 462 1.92 20.66 -23.35
CA ASP A 462 0.52 21.03 -23.65
C ASP A 462 -0.50 19.87 -23.77
N ALA A 463 -0.11 18.65 -23.39
CA ALA A 463 -0.88 17.41 -23.51
C ALA A 463 -2.35 17.49 -23.01
N PRO A 464 -3.28 16.76 -23.66
CA PRO A 464 -4.71 16.83 -23.35
C PRO A 464 -5.05 16.25 -21.97
N ALA A 465 -6.26 16.54 -21.50
CA ALA A 465 -6.81 15.91 -20.30
C ALA A 465 -6.85 14.38 -20.48
N ASP A 466 -6.53 13.66 -19.40
CA ASP A 466 -6.45 12.21 -19.33
C ASP A 466 -5.48 11.53 -20.34
N SER A 467 -4.52 12.31 -20.86
CA SER A 467 -3.25 11.79 -21.42
C SER A 467 -2.36 11.14 -20.34
N PRO A 468 -1.38 10.30 -20.71
CA PRO A 468 -0.35 9.81 -19.80
C PRO A 468 0.37 10.93 -19.04
N THR A 469 0.76 12.01 -19.72
CA THR A 469 1.37 13.20 -19.10
C THR A 469 0.46 13.84 -18.04
N SER A 470 -0.84 13.99 -18.33
CA SER A 470 -1.77 14.59 -17.37
C SER A 470 -2.00 13.69 -16.15
N ARG A 471 -1.96 12.35 -16.32
CA ARG A 471 -1.94 11.40 -15.21
C ARG A 471 -0.65 11.55 -14.39
N ALA A 472 0.51 11.56 -15.03
CA ALA A 472 1.81 11.72 -14.37
C ALA A 472 1.89 13.00 -13.53
N ARG A 473 1.47 14.15 -14.07
CA ARG A 473 1.40 15.42 -13.32
C ARG A 473 0.47 15.32 -12.11
N ARG A 474 -0.73 14.74 -12.26
CA ARG A 474 -1.65 14.53 -11.12
C ARG A 474 -1.02 13.61 -10.06
N ASN A 475 -0.44 12.50 -10.45
CA ASN A 475 0.24 11.55 -9.55
C ASN A 475 1.39 12.22 -8.77
N LEU A 476 2.17 13.10 -9.42
CA LEU A 476 3.24 13.87 -8.79
C LEU A 476 2.70 14.81 -7.69
N ILE A 477 1.67 15.60 -8.00
CA ILE A 477 1.01 16.49 -7.02
C ILE A 477 0.37 15.68 -5.88
N GLU A 478 -0.16 14.49 -6.16
CA GLU A 478 -0.76 13.63 -5.16
C GLU A 478 0.24 13.00 -4.18
N LEU A 479 1.55 12.94 -4.49
CA LEU A 479 2.56 12.28 -3.63
C LEU A 479 2.65 12.87 -2.22
N THR A 480 2.62 14.19 -2.09
CA THR A 480 2.79 14.89 -0.79
C THR A 480 1.47 15.30 -0.15
N ARG A 481 0.34 14.93 -0.76
CA ARG A 481 -1.01 15.28 -0.27
C ARG A 481 -1.23 14.69 1.13
N SER A 482 -1.63 15.54 2.08
CA SER A 482 -2.00 15.14 3.45
C SER A 482 -3.27 14.27 3.52
N ASN A 483 -3.46 13.57 4.64
CA ASN A 483 -4.70 12.84 4.95
C ASN A 483 -5.90 13.75 5.33
N THR A 484 -5.69 15.05 5.51
CA THR A 484 -6.75 16.03 5.82
C THR A 484 -7.03 16.94 4.63
N ARG A 485 -8.29 17.30 4.39
CA ARG A 485 -8.75 18.27 3.38
C ARG A 485 -8.68 19.73 3.90
N PRO A 486 -8.88 20.74 3.03
CA PRO A 486 -9.02 22.15 3.45
C PRO A 486 -10.31 22.47 4.23
N ASP A 487 -11.25 21.53 4.30
CA ASP A 487 -12.47 21.57 5.13
C ASP A 487 -12.31 20.71 6.41
N ASP A 488 -11.06 20.44 6.80
CA ASP A 488 -10.63 19.56 7.89
C ASP A 488 -11.08 18.09 7.81
N THR A 489 -11.80 17.66 6.77
CA THR A 489 -12.32 16.27 6.67
C THR A 489 -11.28 15.23 6.20
N PRO A 490 -11.45 13.93 6.53
CA PRO A 490 -10.57 12.85 6.09
C PRO A 490 -10.46 12.66 4.55
N ARG A 491 -9.28 12.22 4.11
CA ARG A 491 -8.98 11.67 2.79
C ARG A 491 -7.74 10.75 2.84
N THR A 492 -7.51 9.97 1.78
CA THR A 492 -6.23 9.27 1.62
C THR A 492 -5.09 10.23 1.29
N ALA A 493 -3.99 10.10 2.03
CA ALA A 493 -2.76 10.82 1.75
C ALA A 493 -2.02 10.25 0.53
N GLY A 494 -0.98 10.95 0.09
CA GLY A 494 -0.04 10.46 -0.91
C GLY A 494 0.96 9.43 -0.36
N ARG A 495 1.56 8.63 -1.25
CA ARG A 495 2.54 7.59 -0.87
C ARG A 495 3.74 8.18 -0.12
N LEU A 496 4.25 9.32 -0.60
CA LEU A 496 5.40 10.00 0.01
C LEU A 496 5.01 10.68 1.33
N TRP A 497 3.79 11.23 1.44
CA TRP A 497 3.27 11.70 2.73
C TRP A 497 3.22 10.58 3.78
N TYR A 498 2.72 9.38 3.42
CA TYR A 498 2.72 8.24 4.34
C TYR A 498 4.13 7.78 4.75
N ALA A 499 5.13 7.89 3.86
CA ALA A 499 6.52 7.57 4.20
C ALA A 499 7.12 8.56 5.21
N VAL A 500 6.96 9.86 4.97
CA VAL A 500 7.53 10.92 5.84
C VAL A 500 6.80 11.01 7.18
N MET A 501 5.53 10.64 7.23
CA MET A 501 4.70 10.65 8.45
C MET A 501 4.58 9.28 9.14
N TYR A 502 5.34 8.27 8.69
CA TYR A 502 5.44 6.97 9.37
C TYR A 502 6.09 7.13 10.75
N GLN A 503 5.52 6.46 11.76
CA GLN A 503 6.08 6.43 13.12
C GLN A 503 6.65 5.04 13.40
N PRO A 504 7.98 4.88 13.58
CA PRO A 504 8.58 3.59 13.92
C PRO A 504 7.96 2.97 15.18
N VAL A 505 7.78 1.65 15.20
CA VAL A 505 7.08 0.92 16.27
C VAL A 505 7.72 1.08 17.67
N SER A 506 8.99 1.50 17.73
CA SER A 506 9.72 1.84 18.95
C SER A 506 9.41 3.24 19.52
N GLN A 507 8.72 4.11 18.78
CA GLN A 507 8.19 5.38 19.29
C GLN A 507 6.86 5.15 20.02
N PRO A 508 6.75 5.43 21.33
CA PRO A 508 5.48 5.34 22.04
C PRO A 508 4.55 6.50 21.61
N THR A 509 3.72 6.29 20.59
CA THR A 509 2.73 7.27 20.14
C THR A 509 1.71 7.54 21.26
N PRO A 510 1.55 8.79 21.75
CA PRO A 510 0.48 9.12 22.67
C PRO A 510 -0.88 8.99 21.97
N GLN A 511 -1.83 8.28 22.59
CA GLN A 511 -3.22 8.15 22.14
C GLN A 511 -3.44 7.42 20.79
N GLN A 512 -2.91 6.21 20.67
CA GLN A 512 -3.83 5.12 20.29
C GLN A 512 -4.52 4.62 21.57
N PRO A 513 -5.85 4.41 21.58
CA PRO A 513 -6.52 3.63 22.63
C PRO A 513 -6.12 2.14 22.55
#